data_AF-A0A919S802-F1
#
_entry.id   AF-A0A919S802-F1
#
_cell.length_a   1.000
_cell.length_b   1.000
_cell.length_c   1.000
_cell.angle_alpha   90.00
_cell.angle_beta   90.00
_cell.angle_gamma   90.00
#
_symmetry.space_group_name_H-M   'P 1'
#
loop_
_entity.id
_entity.type
_entity.pdbx_description
1 polymer ?
#
loop_
_entity_poly.entity_id
_entity_poly.type
_entity_poly.pdbx_seq_one_letter_code
_entity_poly.pdbx_strand_id
1 'polypeptide(L)'
;MIAQQPAVEAFFPGFTDNMQKLQAHGLEFYLASNDTLRPHLNEAPYGHKLNWLDFTETTGSKGWDTNEFLNLFNVINGIAFGDRGIPMPQWVMIDLILMPSAAVIAALPQSLFTQTLETSAFDDEMKKHLRAVFEKAQASGYNGPIPIGGYCAAPSAAPGTWVGWSLWSVMTNVGLGRALKALALSVYQAKKLDGVTQYDNTALRVHTRFGRLQIMVATVPFHTSPGSFVYENDFTLPVSTGEPDPSFLLDPFDYERQRAMQKAIEARESRFYVLAPGHLVQDGRTSVPILELPYSSEGI
;
A
#
# COMPACT_ATOMS: atom_id res chain seq x y z
N MET A 1 -15.93 19.83 18.78
CA MET A 1 -16.06 19.59 17.34
C MET A 1 -16.19 18.09 17.15
N ILE A 2 -17.22 17.60 16.46
CA ILE A 2 -17.29 16.18 16.08
C ILE A 2 -16.18 15.99 15.04
N ALA A 3 -15.18 15.15 15.34
CA ALA A 3 -14.14 14.82 14.36
C ALA A 3 -14.84 14.25 13.12
N GLN A 4 -14.68 14.92 11.97
CA GLN A 4 -15.20 14.38 10.72
C GLN A 4 -14.47 13.08 10.40
N GLN A 5 -15.24 12.05 10.04
CA GLN A 5 -14.69 10.77 9.62
C GLN A 5 -13.78 10.98 8.39
N PRO A 6 -12.58 10.36 8.32
CA PRO A 6 -11.71 10.51 7.17
C PRO A 6 -12.40 10.08 5.86
N ALA A 7 -12.22 10.85 4.79
CA ALA A 7 -12.94 10.65 3.52
C ALA A 7 -12.72 9.25 2.92
N VAL A 8 -11.53 8.69 3.09
CA VAL A 8 -11.18 7.34 2.62
C VAL A 8 -12.04 6.23 3.25
N GLU A 9 -12.60 6.45 4.44
CA GLU A 9 -13.39 5.42 5.13
C GLU A 9 -14.69 5.09 4.40
N ALA A 10 -15.24 6.02 3.62
CA ALA A 10 -16.41 5.79 2.80
C ALA A 10 -16.20 4.71 1.73
N PHE A 11 -14.96 4.51 1.27
CA PHE A 11 -14.63 3.51 0.24
C PHE A 11 -14.60 2.07 0.78
N PHE A 12 -14.77 1.89 2.10
CA PHE A 12 -14.64 0.61 2.81
C PHE A 12 -15.78 0.34 3.79
N PRO A 13 -17.05 0.29 3.35
CA PRO A 13 -18.19 0.15 4.27
C PRO A 13 -18.24 -1.19 5.03
N GLY A 14 -17.56 -2.23 4.56
CA GLY A 14 -17.45 -3.55 5.23
C GLY A 14 -16.13 -3.75 5.99
N PHE A 15 -15.45 -2.67 6.36
CA PHE A 15 -14.12 -2.75 6.97
C PHE A 15 -14.12 -3.53 8.29
N THR A 16 -15.11 -3.29 9.16
CA THR A 16 -15.21 -3.94 10.48
C THR A 16 -15.25 -5.47 10.38
N ASP A 17 -16.10 -6.00 9.49
CA ASP A 17 -16.21 -7.46 9.29
C ASP A 17 -14.92 -8.06 8.73
N ASN A 18 -14.23 -7.33 7.85
CA ASN A 18 -12.93 -7.75 7.33
C ASN A 18 -11.88 -7.77 8.44
N MET A 19 -11.84 -6.73 9.27
CA MET A 19 -10.90 -6.67 10.40
C MET A 19 -11.13 -7.77 11.42
N GLN A 20 -12.37 -8.09 11.76
CA GLN A 20 -12.67 -9.20 12.67
C GLN A 20 -12.13 -10.53 12.13
N LYS A 21 -12.27 -10.79 10.82
CA LYS A 21 -11.69 -11.98 10.18
C LYS A 21 -10.17 -11.98 10.25
N LEU A 22 -9.53 -10.84 9.98
CA LEU A 22 -8.08 -10.69 10.07
C LEU A 22 -7.57 -10.91 11.50
N GLN A 23 -8.25 -10.35 12.51
CA GLN A 23 -7.91 -10.56 13.91
C GLN A 23 -8.12 -12.00 14.37
N ALA A 24 -9.08 -12.74 13.79
CA ALA A 24 -9.25 -14.17 14.05
C ALA A 24 -8.05 -15.02 13.60
N HIS A 25 -7.18 -14.47 12.74
CA HIS A 25 -5.88 -15.08 12.41
C HIS A 25 -4.77 -14.75 13.43
N GLY A 26 -5.08 -14.06 14.53
CA GLY A 26 -4.12 -13.65 15.55
C GLY A 26 -3.30 -12.41 15.18
N LEU A 27 -3.78 -11.62 14.21
CA LEU A 27 -3.09 -10.42 13.74
C LEU A 27 -3.18 -9.26 14.72
N GLU A 28 -2.03 -8.63 14.93
CA GLU A 28 -1.89 -7.37 15.65
C GLU A 28 -1.48 -6.26 14.68
N PHE A 29 -1.94 -5.03 14.92
CA PHE A 29 -1.66 -3.90 14.06
C PHE A 29 -0.93 -2.80 14.84
N TYR A 30 0.16 -2.32 14.26
CA TYR A 30 1.06 -1.34 14.83
C TYR A 30 1.07 -0.08 13.99
N LEU A 31 1.16 1.06 14.65
CA LEU A 31 1.40 2.36 14.06
C LEU A 31 2.79 2.83 14.47
N ALA A 32 3.76 2.67 13.56
CA ALA A 32 5.14 3.05 13.77
C ALA A 32 5.39 4.50 13.33
N SER A 33 5.84 5.36 14.23
CA SER A 33 6.14 6.78 13.95
C SER A 33 6.99 7.34 15.11
N ASN A 34 7.00 8.66 15.32
CA ASN A 34 7.57 9.32 16.49
C ASN A 34 6.50 10.12 17.24
N ASP A 35 6.68 10.30 18.56
CA ASP A 35 5.69 10.94 19.41
C ASP A 35 5.31 12.38 18.99
N THR A 36 6.19 13.09 18.27
CA THR A 36 5.87 14.45 17.80
C THR A 36 4.79 14.47 16.71
N LEU A 37 4.64 13.36 15.95
CA LEU A 37 3.63 13.23 14.92
C LEU A 37 2.30 12.66 15.43
N ARG A 38 2.30 12.02 16.58
CA ARG A 38 1.12 11.34 17.15
C ARG A 38 -0.15 12.22 17.15
N PRO A 39 -0.13 13.51 17.53
CA PRO A 39 -1.32 14.36 17.52
C PRO A 39 -1.91 14.63 16.12
N HIS A 40 -1.15 14.34 15.06
CA HIS A 40 -1.53 14.56 13.66
C HIS A 40 -2.07 13.31 12.98
N LEU A 41 -1.99 12.15 13.65
CA LEU A 41 -2.38 10.85 13.13
C LEU A 41 -3.69 10.39 13.76
N ASN A 42 -4.54 9.74 12.96
CA ASN A 42 -5.71 9.04 13.50
C ASN A 42 -5.27 7.68 14.06
N GLU A 43 -5.17 7.56 15.38
CA GLU A 43 -4.77 6.31 16.06
C GLU A 43 -5.88 5.24 16.10
N ALA A 44 -7.11 5.60 15.75
CA ALA A 44 -8.26 4.70 15.75
C ALA A 44 -8.99 4.72 14.39
N PRO A 45 -8.30 4.43 13.27
CA PRO A 45 -8.92 4.35 11.94
C PRO A 45 -10.07 3.34 11.95
N TYR A 46 -11.24 3.73 11.41
CA TYR A 46 -12.46 2.92 11.46
C TYR A 46 -12.87 2.46 12.87
N GLY A 47 -12.49 3.22 13.92
CA GLY A 47 -12.70 2.85 15.31
C GLY A 47 -11.78 1.72 15.83
N HIS A 48 -10.78 1.30 15.05
CA HIS A 48 -9.84 0.25 15.43
C HIS A 48 -8.52 0.86 15.95
N LYS A 49 -8.29 0.79 17.26
CA LYS A 49 -7.08 1.33 17.88
C LYS A 49 -5.84 0.53 17.49
N LEU A 50 -4.83 1.22 16.94
CA LEU A 50 -3.53 0.64 16.60
C LEU A 50 -2.56 0.70 17.79
N ASN A 51 -1.63 -0.25 17.85
CA ASN A 51 -0.55 -0.25 18.84
C ASN A 51 0.52 0.76 18.45
N TRP A 52 0.69 1.81 19.27
CA TRP A 52 1.71 2.82 19.02
C TRP A 52 3.13 2.27 19.18
N LEU A 53 4.00 2.61 18.23
CA LEU A 53 5.40 2.23 18.22
C LEU A 53 6.24 3.46 17.88
N ASP A 54 6.85 4.04 18.91
CA ASP A 54 7.81 5.13 18.71
C ASP A 54 9.16 4.56 18.27
N PHE A 55 9.60 4.89 17.05
CA PHE A 55 10.87 4.40 16.50
C PHE A 55 12.11 4.96 17.23
N THR A 56 11.94 6.00 18.04
CA THR A 56 13.00 6.60 18.86
C THR A 56 13.15 5.93 20.23
N GLU A 57 12.23 5.03 20.60
CA GLU A 57 12.28 4.34 21.88
C GLU A 57 13.47 3.37 21.93
N THR A 58 14.31 3.52 22.96
CA THR A 58 15.45 2.64 23.23
C THR A 58 15.30 1.85 24.54
N THR A 59 14.22 2.09 25.29
CA THR A 59 14.08 1.71 26.70
C THR A 59 13.41 0.35 26.96
N GLY A 60 13.05 -0.40 25.92
CA GLY A 60 12.65 -1.82 26.03
C GLY A 60 11.39 -2.11 26.86
N SER A 61 10.50 -1.13 27.05
CA SER A 61 9.34 -1.25 27.95
C SER A 61 8.34 -2.36 27.56
N LYS A 62 8.37 -2.78 26.29
CA LYS A 62 7.45 -3.76 25.69
C LYS A 62 7.92 -5.22 25.82
N GLY A 63 9.12 -5.46 26.38
CA GLY A 63 9.71 -6.80 26.51
C GLY A 63 10.36 -7.35 25.24
N TRP A 64 10.42 -6.55 24.18
CA TRP A 64 11.14 -6.79 22.93
C TRP A 64 11.64 -5.47 22.32
N ASP A 65 12.65 -5.55 21.44
CA ASP A 65 13.30 -4.38 20.85
C ASP A 65 12.54 -3.84 19.63
N THR A 66 12.15 -2.57 19.70
CA THR A 66 11.47 -1.86 18.61
C THR A 66 12.34 -1.75 17.36
N ASN A 67 13.66 -1.58 17.52
CA ASN A 67 14.59 -1.51 16.41
C ASN A 67 14.66 -2.83 15.66
N GLU A 68 14.68 -3.95 16.37
CA GLU A 68 14.67 -5.28 15.74
C GLU A 68 13.34 -5.55 15.02
N PHE A 69 12.19 -5.15 15.57
CA PHE A 69 10.91 -5.26 14.87
C PHE A 69 10.89 -4.46 13.55
N LEU A 70 11.36 -3.21 13.58
CA LEU A 70 11.42 -2.35 12.39
C LEU A 70 12.47 -2.84 11.39
N ASN A 71 13.58 -3.40 11.86
CA ASN A 71 14.58 -4.05 11.02
C ASN A 71 13.99 -5.28 10.31
N LEU A 72 13.26 -6.14 11.02
CA LEU A 72 12.53 -7.26 10.43
C LEU A 72 11.52 -6.78 9.39
N PHE A 73 10.76 -5.72 9.69
CA PHE A 73 9.82 -5.11 8.74
C PHE A 73 10.54 -4.67 7.46
N ASN A 74 11.69 -4.00 7.58
CA ASN A 74 12.47 -3.53 6.45
C ASN A 74 13.08 -4.68 5.62
N VAL A 75 13.61 -5.72 6.29
CA VAL A 75 14.17 -6.89 5.61
C VAL A 75 13.08 -7.66 4.84
N ILE A 76 11.94 -7.92 5.48
CA ILE A 76 10.82 -8.64 4.86
C ILE A 76 10.22 -7.81 3.71
N ASN A 77 10.16 -6.48 3.86
CA ASN A 77 9.82 -5.59 2.78
C ASN A 77 10.75 -5.80 1.58
N GLY A 78 12.08 -5.76 1.79
CA GLY A 78 13.05 -5.98 0.73
C GLY A 78 12.85 -7.33 0.01
N ILE A 79 12.59 -8.39 0.78
CA ILE A 79 12.26 -9.73 0.24
C ILE A 79 10.99 -9.69 -0.62
N ALA A 80 9.93 -9.01 -0.18
CA ALA A 80 8.66 -8.93 -0.90
C ALA A 80 8.77 -8.18 -2.24
N PHE A 81 9.71 -7.25 -2.37
CA PHE A 81 9.98 -6.54 -3.63
C PHE A 81 11.04 -7.22 -4.51
N GLY A 82 11.77 -8.20 -3.97
CA GLY A 82 12.62 -9.14 -4.71
C GLY A 82 13.55 -8.48 -5.74
N ASP A 83 13.60 -9.09 -6.93
CA ASP A 83 14.47 -8.69 -8.05
C ASP A 83 14.02 -7.40 -8.76
N ARG A 84 12.95 -6.74 -8.32
CA ARG A 84 12.51 -5.47 -8.93
C ARG A 84 13.47 -4.31 -8.68
N GLY A 85 14.49 -4.52 -7.84
CA GLY A 85 15.55 -3.54 -7.58
C GLY A 85 15.07 -2.30 -6.82
N ILE A 86 13.94 -2.43 -6.10
CA ILE A 86 13.32 -1.34 -5.32
C ILE A 86 13.09 -1.70 -3.84
N PRO A 87 14.00 -2.43 -3.15
CA PRO A 87 13.86 -2.61 -1.72
C PRO A 87 13.96 -1.24 -1.04
N MET A 88 13.16 -1.01 0.00
CA MET A 88 13.23 0.24 0.77
C MET A 88 14.49 0.26 1.64
N PRO A 89 15.47 1.14 1.39
CA PRO A 89 16.62 1.28 2.28
C PRO A 89 16.18 1.77 3.68
N GLN A 90 16.91 1.40 4.73
CA GLN A 90 16.59 1.82 6.09
C GLN A 90 16.55 3.35 6.24
N TRP A 91 17.48 4.08 5.61
CA TRP A 91 17.46 5.55 5.65
C TRP A 91 16.19 6.12 5.02
N VAL A 92 15.63 5.49 3.97
CA VAL A 92 14.34 5.90 3.38
C VAL A 92 13.21 5.67 4.37
N MET A 93 13.20 4.52 5.06
CA MET A 93 12.21 4.24 6.09
C MET A 93 12.24 5.27 7.22
N ILE A 94 13.41 5.73 7.64
CA ILE A 94 13.53 6.74 8.69
C ILE A 94 13.16 8.13 8.14
N ASP A 95 13.87 8.60 7.11
CA ASP A 95 13.83 10.00 6.67
C ASP A 95 12.54 10.35 5.94
N LEU A 96 11.97 9.41 5.20
CA LEU A 96 10.80 9.66 4.35
C LEU A 96 9.50 9.09 4.93
N ILE A 97 9.57 8.20 5.92
CA ILE A 97 8.38 7.56 6.51
C ILE A 97 8.28 7.82 8.01
N LEU A 98 9.20 7.33 8.85
CA LEU A 98 9.01 7.37 10.30
C LEU A 98 9.21 8.76 10.92
N MET A 99 10.04 9.61 10.31
CA MET A 99 10.22 11.02 10.73
C MET A 99 9.08 11.95 10.28
N PRO A 100 8.62 11.95 9.01
CA PRO A 100 7.59 12.86 8.53
C PRO A 100 6.17 12.26 8.49
N SER A 101 6.02 10.96 8.79
CA SER A 101 4.80 10.18 8.63
C SER A 101 4.76 9.00 9.63
N ALA A 102 4.08 7.92 9.27
CA ALA A 102 4.04 6.67 9.96
C ALA A 102 4.04 5.49 8.98
N ALA A 103 4.26 4.29 9.51
CA ALA A 103 4.00 3.02 8.85
C ALA A 103 2.91 2.27 9.62
N VAL A 104 1.93 1.71 8.90
CA VAL A 104 1.00 0.74 9.48
C VAL A 104 1.51 -0.67 9.18
N ILE A 105 1.72 -1.44 10.25
CA ILE A 105 2.38 -2.75 10.19
C ILE A 105 1.44 -3.78 10.81
N ALA A 106 1.15 -4.86 10.07
CA ALA A 106 0.49 -6.04 10.63
C ALA A 106 1.57 -7.04 11.04
N ALA A 107 1.38 -7.64 12.21
CA ALA A 107 2.31 -8.61 12.76
C ALA A 107 1.60 -9.82 13.37
N LEU A 108 2.33 -10.93 13.46
CA LEU A 108 1.88 -12.14 14.14
C LEU A 108 2.76 -12.44 15.35
N PRO A 109 2.19 -13.02 16.41
CA PRO A 109 2.97 -13.72 17.43
C PRO A 109 3.86 -14.78 16.77
N GLN A 110 5.08 -14.96 17.28
CA GLN A 110 6.04 -15.93 16.71
C GLN A 110 5.47 -17.34 16.61
N SER A 111 4.64 -17.75 17.57
CA SER A 111 3.99 -19.07 17.61
C SER A 111 3.07 -19.34 16.42
N LEU A 112 2.56 -18.30 15.75
CA LEU A 112 1.66 -18.41 14.60
C LEU A 112 2.37 -18.20 13.26
N PHE A 113 3.61 -17.71 13.28
CA PHE A 113 4.33 -17.32 12.06
C PHE A 113 4.57 -18.51 11.12
N THR A 114 5.15 -19.60 11.62
CA THR A 114 5.48 -20.77 10.80
C THR A 114 4.25 -21.34 10.11
N GLN A 115 3.14 -21.55 10.85
CA GLN A 115 1.90 -22.08 10.27
C GLN A 115 1.34 -21.15 9.19
N THR A 116 1.38 -19.83 9.43
CA THR A 116 0.89 -18.84 8.46
C THR A 116 1.77 -18.83 7.21
N LEU A 117 3.08 -18.94 7.38
CA LEU A 117 4.01 -18.96 6.26
C LEU A 117 3.79 -20.19 5.36
N GLU A 118 3.61 -21.38 5.95
CA GLU A 118 3.39 -22.61 5.17
C GLU A 118 2.07 -22.56 4.37
N THR A 119 1.04 -21.94 4.92
CA THR A 119 -0.29 -21.80 4.29
C THR A 119 -0.40 -20.58 3.37
N SER A 120 0.65 -19.76 3.27
CA SER A 120 0.69 -18.59 2.39
C SER A 120 0.79 -18.96 0.90
N ALA A 121 0.40 -18.02 0.05
CA ALA A 121 0.44 -18.15 -1.41
C ALA A 121 1.82 -17.89 -2.02
N PHE A 122 2.86 -17.69 -1.20
CA PHE A 122 4.22 -17.52 -1.68
C PHE A 122 4.79 -18.81 -2.27
N ASP A 123 5.72 -18.65 -3.22
CA ASP A 123 6.53 -19.76 -3.71
C ASP A 123 7.53 -20.25 -2.64
N ASP A 124 8.13 -21.41 -2.91
CA ASP A 124 9.02 -22.09 -1.97
C ASP A 124 10.31 -21.30 -1.69
N GLU A 125 10.77 -20.49 -2.66
CA GLU A 125 11.97 -19.67 -2.51
C GLU A 125 11.71 -18.51 -1.55
N MET A 126 10.61 -17.79 -1.75
CA MET A 126 10.14 -16.73 -0.86
C MET A 126 9.87 -17.27 0.55
N LYS A 127 9.22 -18.44 0.67
CA LYS A 127 9.03 -19.11 1.96
C LYS A 127 10.37 -19.43 2.63
N LYS A 128 11.35 -19.94 1.88
CA LYS A 128 12.69 -20.21 2.41
C LYS A 128 13.38 -18.95 2.92
N HIS A 129 13.31 -17.83 2.19
CA HIS A 129 13.88 -16.56 2.65
C HIS A 129 13.21 -16.07 3.93
N LEU A 130 11.88 -16.14 4.02
CA LEU A 130 11.14 -15.76 5.22
C LEU A 130 11.43 -16.66 6.43
N ARG A 131 11.61 -17.97 6.23
CA ARG A 131 12.07 -18.89 7.30
C ARG A 131 13.46 -18.50 7.81
N ALA A 132 14.40 -18.21 6.90
CA ALA A 132 15.75 -17.82 7.29
C ALA A 132 15.78 -16.51 8.11
N VAL A 133 14.94 -15.53 7.74
CA VAL A 133 14.78 -14.28 8.53
C VAL A 133 14.25 -14.60 9.92
N PHE A 134 13.23 -15.45 10.02
CA PHE A 134 12.63 -15.83 11.29
C PHE A 134 13.61 -16.61 12.20
N GLU A 135 14.32 -17.59 11.66
CA GLU A 135 15.36 -18.35 12.37
C GLU A 135 16.47 -17.43 12.89
N LYS A 136 16.89 -16.44 12.08
CA LYS A 136 17.88 -15.44 12.50
C LYS A 136 17.36 -14.57 13.63
N ALA A 137 16.09 -14.15 13.58
CA ALA A 137 15.45 -13.40 14.65
C ALA A 137 15.45 -14.20 15.96
N GLN A 138 15.06 -15.48 15.91
CA GLN A 138 15.08 -16.37 17.07
C GLN A 138 16.49 -16.56 17.64
N ALA A 139 17.49 -16.76 16.76
CA ALA A 139 18.89 -16.92 17.15
C ALA A 139 19.48 -15.66 17.81
N SER A 140 18.95 -14.47 17.48
CA SER A 140 19.34 -13.21 18.12
C SER A 140 18.69 -12.99 19.50
N GLY A 141 17.80 -13.88 19.93
CA GLY A 141 17.04 -13.73 21.17
C GLY A 141 15.83 -12.80 21.05
N TYR A 142 15.50 -12.34 19.85
CA TYR A 142 14.29 -11.55 19.61
C TYR A 142 13.04 -12.40 19.87
N ASN A 143 12.19 -11.95 20.80
CA ASN A 143 10.98 -12.62 21.26
C ASN A 143 9.69 -11.85 20.92
N GLY A 144 9.81 -10.73 20.21
CA GLY A 144 8.69 -9.89 19.80
C GLY A 144 7.89 -10.48 18.63
N PRO A 145 6.83 -9.79 18.20
CA PRO A 145 6.00 -10.19 17.07
C PRO A 145 6.78 -10.09 15.73
N ILE A 146 6.33 -10.83 14.72
CA ILE A 146 6.95 -10.85 13.39
C ILE A 146 6.08 -10.04 12.41
N PRO A 147 6.62 -9.00 11.76
CA PRO A 147 5.91 -8.27 10.71
C PRO A 147 5.53 -9.21 9.55
N ILE A 148 4.27 -9.16 9.12
CA ILE A 148 3.77 -9.96 8.00
C ILE A 148 3.10 -9.12 6.92
N GLY A 149 3.12 -7.80 7.04
CA GLY A 149 2.65 -6.87 6.02
C GLY A 149 2.76 -5.44 6.50
N GLY A 150 2.76 -4.50 5.56
CA GLY A 150 2.56 -3.11 5.93
C GLY A 150 2.31 -2.19 4.75
N TYR A 151 1.97 -0.97 5.10
CA TYR A 151 1.80 0.13 4.18
C TYR A 151 2.51 1.38 4.69
N CYS A 152 3.25 2.04 3.81
CA CYS A 152 3.98 3.27 4.10
C CYS A 152 3.67 4.32 3.03
N ALA A 153 3.46 5.57 3.46
CA ALA A 153 3.34 6.72 2.59
C ALA A 153 4.05 7.93 3.23
N ALA A 154 4.44 8.89 2.39
CA ALA A 154 5.01 10.17 2.81
C ALA A 154 4.05 11.31 2.47
N PRO A 155 4.02 12.40 3.26
CA PRO A 155 3.22 13.56 2.89
C PRO A 155 3.77 14.22 1.61
N SER A 156 2.87 14.72 0.78
CA SER A 156 3.20 15.61 -0.33
C SER A 156 3.28 17.07 0.15
N ALA A 157 3.90 17.93 -0.66
CA ALA A 157 3.80 19.38 -0.49
C ALA A 157 2.35 19.88 -0.67
N ALA A 158 1.51 19.14 -1.41
CA ALA A 158 0.08 19.42 -1.53
C ALA A 158 -0.66 18.94 -0.27
N PRO A 159 -1.36 19.83 0.47
CA PRO A 159 -2.03 19.46 1.72
C PRO A 159 -3.08 18.35 1.55
N GLY A 160 -2.99 17.31 2.36
CA GLY A 160 -3.90 16.16 2.34
C GLY A 160 -3.60 15.13 1.24
N THR A 161 -2.59 15.39 0.40
CA THR A 161 -2.07 14.42 -0.57
C THR A 161 -0.91 13.65 0.04
N TRP A 162 -0.91 12.35 -0.21
CA TRP A 162 0.11 11.43 0.24
C TRP A 162 0.75 10.73 -0.95
N VAL A 163 2.03 10.37 -0.86
CA VAL A 163 2.74 9.59 -1.87
C VAL A 163 2.99 8.20 -1.31
N GLY A 164 2.38 7.19 -1.92
CA GLY A 164 2.50 5.79 -1.51
C GLY A 164 3.86 5.22 -1.89
N TRP A 165 4.56 4.63 -0.92
CA TRP A 165 5.89 4.05 -1.13
C TRP A 165 5.85 2.54 -1.23
N SER A 166 5.15 1.90 -0.30
CA SER A 166 5.23 0.45 -0.18
C SER A 166 3.92 -0.13 0.32
N LEU A 167 3.49 -1.21 -0.33
CA LEU A 167 2.40 -2.08 0.09
C LEU A 167 2.83 -3.53 -0.10
N TRP A 168 2.86 -4.30 0.98
CA TRP A 168 3.19 -5.72 0.92
C TRP A 168 2.47 -6.50 2.02
N SER A 169 2.30 -7.80 1.80
CA SER A 169 1.60 -8.69 2.73
C SER A 169 1.98 -10.14 2.44
N VAL A 170 2.30 -10.90 3.48
CA VAL A 170 2.51 -12.35 3.46
C VAL A 170 1.19 -13.11 3.29
N MET A 171 0.09 -12.55 3.79
CA MET A 171 -1.25 -13.16 3.75
C MET A 171 -2.13 -12.56 2.64
N THR A 172 -1.78 -12.81 1.37
CA THR A 172 -2.47 -12.20 0.21
C THR A 172 -3.90 -12.71 -0.01
N ASN A 173 -4.22 -13.93 0.44
CA ASN A 173 -5.50 -14.61 0.24
C ASN A 173 -6.62 -14.14 1.20
N VAL A 174 -6.28 -13.50 2.32
CA VAL A 174 -7.27 -13.04 3.32
C VAL A 174 -7.58 -11.55 3.23
N GLY A 175 -7.07 -10.85 2.20
CA GLY A 175 -7.34 -9.43 1.99
C GLY A 175 -6.54 -8.48 2.88
N LEU A 176 -5.45 -8.94 3.50
CA LEU A 176 -4.64 -8.13 4.41
C LEU A 176 -4.05 -6.88 3.76
N GLY A 177 -3.49 -6.98 2.55
CA GLY A 177 -2.92 -5.81 1.86
C GLY A 177 -3.95 -4.70 1.62
N ARG A 178 -5.20 -5.09 1.33
CA ARG A 178 -6.33 -4.14 1.21
C ARG A 178 -6.64 -3.47 2.55
N ALA A 179 -6.68 -4.23 3.65
CA ALA A 179 -6.93 -3.69 4.98
C ALA A 179 -5.82 -2.76 5.45
N LEU A 180 -4.55 -3.14 5.25
CA LEU A 180 -3.38 -2.31 5.59
C LEU A 180 -3.40 -0.96 4.87
N LYS A 181 -3.66 -0.95 3.56
CA LYS A 181 -3.78 0.30 2.81
C LYS A 181 -4.94 1.16 3.35
N ALA A 182 -6.09 0.56 3.66
CA ALA A 182 -7.23 1.29 4.21
C ALA A 182 -6.96 1.89 5.59
N LEU A 183 -6.39 1.11 6.51
CA LEU A 183 -5.98 1.58 7.84
C LEU A 183 -5.03 2.76 7.71
N ALA A 184 -3.96 2.60 6.93
CA ALA A 184 -2.94 3.62 6.81
C ALA A 184 -3.47 4.92 6.19
N LEU A 185 -4.26 4.84 5.11
CA LEU A 185 -4.84 6.05 4.53
C LEU A 185 -5.80 6.77 5.49
N SER A 186 -6.50 6.05 6.36
CA SER A 186 -7.32 6.66 7.41
C SER A 186 -6.46 7.27 8.53
N VAL A 187 -5.41 6.57 8.97
CA VAL A 187 -4.38 7.09 9.91
C VAL A 187 -3.85 8.45 9.43
N TYR A 188 -3.49 8.51 8.14
CA TYR A 188 -2.96 9.69 7.48
C TYR A 188 -4.00 10.79 7.22
N GLN A 189 -5.28 10.48 7.42
CA GLN A 189 -6.41 11.33 7.05
C GLN A 189 -6.31 11.78 5.58
N ALA A 190 -5.89 10.86 4.71
CA ALA A 190 -5.59 11.16 3.33
C ALA A 190 -6.84 11.61 2.58
N LYS A 191 -6.71 12.72 1.84
CA LYS A 191 -7.70 13.19 0.87
C LYS A 191 -7.38 12.65 -0.51
N LYS A 192 -6.09 12.55 -0.83
CA LYS A 192 -5.58 12.03 -2.08
C LYS A 192 -4.37 11.13 -1.83
N LEU A 193 -4.16 10.19 -2.74
CA LEU A 193 -2.97 9.35 -2.79
C LEU A 193 -2.39 9.36 -4.20
N ASP A 194 -1.16 9.82 -4.32
CA ASP A 194 -0.32 9.60 -5.49
C ASP A 194 0.50 8.33 -5.32
N GLY A 195 0.74 7.60 -6.40
CA GLY A 195 1.57 6.41 -6.37
C GLY A 195 2.20 6.10 -7.71
N VAL A 196 3.25 5.29 -7.66
CA VAL A 196 3.87 4.70 -8.86
C VAL A 196 3.64 3.20 -8.83
N THR A 197 3.19 2.65 -9.94
CA THR A 197 3.05 1.19 -10.10
C THR A 197 3.22 0.82 -11.56
N GLN A 198 3.23 -0.47 -11.86
CA GLN A 198 3.36 -0.98 -13.23
C GLN A 198 2.00 -1.45 -13.74
N TYR A 199 1.75 -1.33 -15.04
CA TYR A 199 0.52 -1.85 -15.66
C TYR A 199 0.37 -3.37 -15.50
N ASP A 200 1.47 -4.11 -15.37
CA ASP A 200 1.47 -5.57 -15.16
C ASP A 200 1.38 -5.97 -13.67
N ASN A 201 1.32 -5.00 -12.77
CA ASN A 201 1.31 -5.25 -11.34
C ASN A 201 -0.10 -5.64 -10.86
N THR A 202 -0.23 -6.86 -10.34
CA THR A 202 -1.51 -7.36 -9.80
C THR A 202 -2.02 -6.54 -8.61
N ALA A 203 -1.17 -5.75 -7.95
CA ALA A 203 -1.55 -4.81 -6.90
C ALA A 203 -2.53 -3.73 -7.38
N LEU A 204 -2.66 -3.50 -8.70
CA LEU A 204 -3.73 -2.65 -9.27
C LEU A 204 -5.12 -3.09 -8.79
N ARG A 205 -5.33 -4.39 -8.57
CA ARG A 205 -6.58 -4.93 -8.00
C ARG A 205 -6.89 -4.45 -6.61
N VAL A 206 -5.86 -4.13 -5.82
CA VAL A 206 -6.02 -3.53 -4.50
C VAL A 206 -6.21 -2.03 -4.66
N HIS A 207 -5.42 -1.38 -5.51
CA HIS A 207 -5.47 0.07 -5.67
C HIS A 207 -6.83 0.57 -6.18
N THR A 208 -7.42 -0.07 -7.19
CA THR A 208 -8.72 0.34 -7.75
C THR A 208 -9.91 0.04 -6.83
N ARG A 209 -9.70 -0.62 -5.68
CA ARG A 209 -10.75 -0.78 -4.65
C ARG A 209 -11.03 0.50 -3.88
N PHE A 210 -10.15 1.49 -4.04
CA PHE A 210 -10.28 2.82 -3.45
C PHE A 210 -10.78 3.84 -4.49
N GLY A 211 -11.46 3.36 -5.54
CA GLY A 211 -11.92 4.15 -6.68
C GLY A 211 -10.97 4.08 -7.88
N ARG A 212 -11.42 4.66 -8.99
CA ARG A 212 -10.61 4.79 -10.21
C ARG A 212 -9.31 5.54 -9.96
N LEU A 213 -8.25 5.14 -10.66
CA LEU A 213 -6.93 5.77 -10.54
C LEU A 213 -6.73 6.69 -11.74
N GLN A 214 -6.65 8.00 -11.52
CA GLN A 214 -6.30 8.93 -12.60
C GLN A 214 -4.84 8.73 -12.98
N ILE A 215 -4.56 8.48 -14.25
CA ILE A 215 -3.18 8.38 -14.75
C ILE A 215 -2.67 9.80 -14.93
N MET A 216 -1.71 10.19 -14.07
CA MET A 216 -1.07 11.50 -14.10
C MET A 216 0.11 11.53 -15.06
N VAL A 217 0.83 10.41 -15.14
CA VAL A 217 1.94 10.19 -16.05
C VAL A 217 1.83 8.76 -16.55
N ALA A 218 1.60 8.54 -17.84
CA ALA A 218 1.38 7.22 -18.41
C ALA A 218 2.67 6.41 -18.60
N THR A 219 3.83 7.06 -18.63
CA THR A 219 5.16 6.42 -18.70
C THR A 219 6.18 7.15 -17.84
N VAL A 220 6.94 6.44 -17.00
CA VAL A 220 8.00 7.02 -16.14
C VAL A 220 9.38 6.49 -16.54
N PRO A 221 10.09 7.09 -17.52
CA PRO A 221 11.35 6.57 -18.03
C PRO A 221 12.49 6.50 -17.00
N PHE A 222 12.43 7.36 -15.98
CA PHE A 222 13.45 7.40 -14.92
C PHE A 222 13.22 6.34 -13.82
N HIS A 223 12.07 5.66 -13.82
CA HIS A 223 11.79 4.60 -12.87
C HIS A 223 12.52 3.31 -13.26
N THR A 224 13.03 2.57 -12.28
CA THR A 224 13.85 1.37 -12.50
C THR A 224 13.07 0.21 -13.12
N SER A 225 11.76 0.17 -12.93
CA SER A 225 10.87 -0.85 -13.52
C SER A 225 10.17 -0.32 -14.79
N PRO A 226 10.30 -0.99 -15.95
CA PRO A 226 9.55 -0.69 -17.16
C PRO A 226 8.03 -0.76 -16.96
N GLY A 227 7.26 -0.09 -17.82
CA GLY A 227 5.79 -0.07 -17.73
C GLY A 227 5.24 0.64 -16.49
N SER A 228 6.08 1.41 -15.78
CA SER A 228 5.65 2.20 -14.62
C SER A 228 4.91 3.47 -15.05
N PHE A 229 3.87 3.80 -14.29
CA PHE A 229 3.05 4.99 -14.46
C PHE A 229 2.75 5.63 -13.09
N VAL A 230 2.47 6.93 -13.09
CA VAL A 230 2.04 7.68 -11.90
C VAL A 230 0.54 7.79 -11.91
N TYR A 231 -0.08 7.49 -10.78
CA TYR A 231 -1.52 7.63 -10.59
C TYR A 231 -1.88 8.50 -9.39
N GLU A 232 -3.04 9.14 -9.45
CA GLU A 232 -3.71 9.78 -8.32
C GLU A 232 -5.01 9.02 -8.00
N ASN A 233 -5.33 8.92 -6.71
CA ASN A 233 -6.60 8.42 -6.22
C ASN A 233 -7.20 9.47 -5.29
N ASP A 234 -8.37 10.02 -5.64
CA ASP A 234 -9.02 11.11 -4.91
C ASP A 234 -10.19 10.58 -4.06
N PHE A 235 -9.97 10.58 -2.74
CA PHE A 235 -10.95 10.08 -1.76
C PHE A 235 -12.00 11.14 -1.39
N THR A 236 -11.88 12.37 -1.89
CA THR A 236 -12.91 13.40 -1.69
C THR A 236 -14.06 13.27 -2.66
N LEU A 237 -13.86 12.50 -3.74
CA LEU A 237 -14.90 12.18 -4.69
C LEU A 237 -15.90 11.18 -4.08
N PRO A 238 -17.20 11.28 -4.39
CA PRO A 238 -18.18 10.29 -3.96
C PRO A 238 -17.80 8.89 -4.46
N VAL A 239 -18.05 7.88 -3.62
CA VAL A 239 -17.97 6.47 -4.03
C VAL A 239 -19.00 6.23 -5.13
N SER A 240 -18.52 5.89 -6.33
CA SER A 240 -19.42 5.58 -7.45
C SER A 240 -20.10 4.23 -7.23
N THR A 241 -21.38 4.13 -7.59
CA THR A 241 -22.16 2.87 -7.51
C THR A 241 -21.94 1.95 -8.72
N GLY A 242 -21.11 2.37 -9.68
CA GLY A 242 -20.75 1.62 -10.88
C GLY A 242 -19.52 2.21 -11.54
N GLU A 243 -18.77 1.37 -12.24
CA GLU A 243 -17.68 1.80 -13.12
C GLU A 243 -18.24 2.02 -14.53
N PRO A 244 -17.81 3.05 -15.25
CA PRO A 244 -18.12 3.17 -16.67
C PRO A 244 -17.46 2.03 -17.47
N ASP A 245 -17.95 1.80 -18.68
CA ASP A 245 -17.27 0.88 -19.59
C ASP A 245 -15.88 1.44 -19.96
N PRO A 246 -14.84 0.59 -20.03
CA PRO A 246 -13.52 1.04 -20.46
C PRO A 246 -13.56 1.46 -21.92
N SER A 247 -12.89 2.56 -22.25
CA SER A 247 -12.64 2.97 -23.64
C SER A 247 -11.78 1.93 -24.38
N PHE A 248 -10.88 1.26 -23.65
CA PHE A 248 -10.09 0.14 -24.17
C PHE A 248 -9.50 -0.74 -23.06
N LEU A 249 -9.06 -1.93 -23.45
CA LEU A 249 -8.24 -2.81 -22.64
C LEU A 249 -6.77 -2.66 -23.06
N LEU A 250 -5.93 -2.14 -22.16
CA LEU A 250 -4.51 -1.94 -22.38
C LEU A 250 -3.76 -3.26 -22.11
N ASP A 251 -2.96 -3.71 -23.08
CA ASP A 251 -1.91 -4.70 -22.81
C ASP A 251 -0.81 -4.02 -21.97
N PRO A 252 -0.46 -4.57 -20.78
CA PRO A 252 0.58 -4.00 -19.93
C PRO A 252 1.95 -3.78 -20.60
N PHE A 253 2.22 -4.48 -21.70
CA PHE A 253 3.48 -4.41 -22.44
C PHE A 253 3.38 -3.62 -23.75
N ASP A 254 2.23 -3.01 -24.06
CA ASP A 254 2.06 -2.10 -25.20
C ASP A 254 2.67 -0.72 -24.88
N TYR A 255 3.99 -0.67 -24.90
CA TYR A 255 4.75 0.56 -24.62
C TYR A 255 4.51 1.68 -25.63
N GLU A 256 4.10 1.36 -26.86
CA GLU A 256 3.73 2.38 -27.85
C GLU A 256 2.44 3.07 -27.46
N ARG A 257 1.42 2.31 -27.05
CA ARG A 257 0.17 2.89 -26.57
C ARG A 257 0.36 3.67 -25.27
N GLN A 258 1.21 3.19 -24.36
CA GLN A 258 1.55 3.94 -23.14
C GLN A 258 2.21 5.29 -23.48
N ARG A 259 3.13 5.34 -24.46
CA ARG A 259 3.72 6.59 -24.97
C ARG A 259 2.68 7.48 -25.65
N ALA A 260 1.74 6.92 -26.40
CA ALA A 260 0.67 7.68 -27.03
C ALA A 260 -0.26 8.31 -25.98
N MET A 261 -0.63 7.57 -24.93
CA MET A 261 -1.36 8.10 -23.77
C MET A 261 -0.59 9.25 -23.11
N GLN A 262 0.73 9.10 -22.91
CA GLN A 262 1.56 10.17 -22.34
C GLN A 262 1.53 11.45 -23.19
N LYS A 263 1.64 11.33 -24.52
CA LYS A 263 1.55 12.47 -25.44
C LYS A 263 0.19 13.17 -25.35
N ALA A 264 -0.90 12.41 -25.27
CA ALA A 264 -2.25 12.97 -25.14
C ALA A 264 -2.46 13.69 -23.79
N ILE A 265 -1.85 13.19 -22.70
CA ILE A 265 -1.83 13.86 -21.39
C ILE A 265 -1.06 15.19 -21.47
N GLU A 266 0.13 15.18 -22.07
CA GLU A 266 0.98 16.36 -22.23
C GLU A 266 0.33 17.44 -23.11
N ALA A 267 -0.34 17.02 -24.18
CA ALA A 267 -1.09 17.89 -25.08
C ALA A 267 -2.43 18.38 -24.47
N ARG A 268 -2.83 17.86 -23.30
CA ARG A 268 -4.16 18.10 -22.68
C ARG A 268 -5.31 17.76 -23.62
N GLU A 269 -5.17 16.68 -24.37
CA GLU A 269 -6.22 16.15 -25.24
C GLU A 269 -7.14 15.21 -24.45
N SER A 270 -6.53 14.39 -23.60
CA SER A 270 -7.23 13.34 -22.86
C SER A 270 -6.80 13.25 -21.40
N ARG A 271 -7.70 12.76 -20.56
CA ARG A 271 -7.45 12.23 -19.22
C ARG A 271 -7.70 10.73 -19.23
N PHE A 272 -6.83 9.97 -18.59
CA PHE A 272 -6.95 8.51 -18.53
C PHE A 272 -7.17 8.05 -17.09
N TYR A 273 -7.94 6.98 -16.94
CA TYR A 273 -8.20 6.37 -15.64
C TYR A 273 -8.06 4.85 -15.74
N VAL A 274 -7.40 4.23 -14.76
CA VAL A 274 -7.48 2.79 -14.54
C VAL A 274 -8.76 2.50 -13.76
N LEU A 275 -9.63 1.66 -14.33
CA LEU A 275 -10.89 1.27 -13.72
C LEU A 275 -10.73 0.00 -12.89
N ALA A 276 -11.66 -0.25 -11.95
CA ALA A 276 -11.75 -1.56 -11.32
C ALA A 276 -12.07 -2.64 -12.38
N PRO A 277 -11.50 -3.86 -12.29
CA PRO A 277 -10.71 -4.39 -11.17
C PRO A 277 -9.20 -4.11 -11.30
N GLY A 278 -8.77 -3.18 -12.14
CA GLY A 278 -7.37 -2.79 -12.34
C GLY A 278 -6.53 -3.80 -13.12
N HIS A 279 -6.90 -5.08 -13.10
CA HIS A 279 -6.19 -6.13 -13.80
C HIS A 279 -7.14 -7.29 -14.13
N LEU A 280 -7.48 -7.41 -15.41
CA LEU A 280 -8.33 -8.44 -15.99
C LEU A 280 -7.48 -9.57 -16.56
N VAL A 281 -7.93 -10.81 -16.41
CA VAL A 281 -7.32 -11.98 -17.04
C VAL A 281 -8.40 -12.68 -17.85
N GLN A 282 -8.24 -12.71 -19.17
CA GLN A 282 -9.16 -13.33 -20.13
C GLN A 282 -8.34 -14.17 -21.11
N ASP A 283 -8.69 -15.44 -21.27
CA ASP A 283 -8.00 -16.37 -22.19
C ASP A 283 -6.47 -16.42 -22.01
N GLY A 284 -6.02 -16.35 -20.75
CA GLY A 284 -4.59 -16.34 -20.40
C GLY A 284 -3.87 -15.03 -20.69
N ARG A 285 -4.57 -14.00 -21.19
CA ARG A 285 -4.02 -12.66 -21.41
C ARG A 285 -4.44 -11.71 -20.30
N THR A 286 -3.47 -10.94 -19.84
CA THR A 286 -3.68 -9.85 -18.89
C THR A 286 -4.01 -8.57 -19.64
N SER A 287 -4.97 -7.80 -19.14
CA SER A 287 -5.21 -6.43 -19.60
C SER A 287 -5.62 -5.50 -18.47
N VAL A 288 -5.39 -4.20 -18.67
CA VAL A 288 -5.79 -3.13 -17.75
C VAL A 288 -6.96 -2.36 -18.38
N PRO A 289 -8.14 -2.29 -17.73
CA PRO A 289 -9.25 -1.52 -18.26
C PRO A 289 -8.99 -0.02 -18.10
N ILE A 290 -8.93 0.70 -19.23
CA ILE A 290 -8.65 2.13 -19.28
C ILE A 290 -9.89 2.88 -19.75
N LEU A 291 -10.29 3.90 -18.99
CA LEU A 291 -11.21 4.93 -19.43
C LEU A 291 -10.40 6.12 -19.94
N GLU A 292 -10.73 6.57 -21.14
CA GLU A 292 -10.25 7.80 -21.73
C GLU A 292 -11.40 8.81 -21.80
N LEU A 293 -11.17 10.00 -21.26
CA LEU A 293 -12.09 11.13 -21.31
C LEU A 293 -11.40 12.31 -21.98
N PRO A 294 -12.11 13.11 -22.81
CA PRO A 294 -11.53 14.34 -23.33
C PRO A 294 -11.17 15.27 -22.16
N TYR A 295 -10.08 16.01 -22.31
CA TYR A 295 -9.73 17.05 -21.34
C TYR A 295 -10.79 18.16 -21.42
N SER A 296 -11.66 18.27 -20.41
CA SER A 296 -12.65 19.34 -20.37
C SER A 296 -11.93 20.68 -20.22
N SER A 297 -12.18 21.61 -21.15
CA SER A 297 -11.69 23.00 -21.09
C SER A 297 -12.42 23.85 -20.05
N GLU A 298 -13.46 23.32 -19.40
CA GLU A 298 -14.22 24.04 -18.38
C GLU A 298 -13.68 23.75 -16.96
N GLY A 299 -13.13 24.80 -16.32
CA GLY A 299 -12.84 24.80 -14.88
C GLY A 299 -11.41 25.17 -14.47
N ILE A 300 -10.89 26.32 -14.94
CA ILE A 300 -9.99 27.18 -14.13
C ILE A 300 -10.86 28.29 -13.54
#